data_AF-S3D0G9-F1
#
_entry.id   AF-S3D0G9-F1
#
_cell.length_a   1.000
_cell.length_b   1.000
_cell.length_c   1.000
_cell.angle_alpha   90.00
_cell.angle_beta   90.00
_cell.angle_gamma   90.00
#
_symmetry.space_group_name_H-M   'P 1'
#
loop_
_entity.id
_entity.type
_entity.pdbx_description
1 polymer ?
#
loop_
_entity_poly.entity_id
_entity_poly.type
_entity_poly.pdbx_seq_one_letter_code
_entity_poly.pdbx_strand_id
1 'polypeptide(L)'
;MDPVASGTKQSKLSVFGPTSCDVCACDDLMCGPHSVSPPLINLEAEASELKALTSFLYSPVIISSPTIDPSFLSINATMVILPTLPFWIHFIIETPASLNFFFNPSEQLSAPAPQAHPVIAQYAVLLFTSNLIALIFAIRPVDNTSKLVAAALAVYHLAPLVRAVSRVTSKKKSYGKGLGGPWVHLGVHSTCILALLALSLT
;
A
#
# COMPACT_ATOMS: atom_id res chain seq x y z
N MET A 1 68.37 -19.78 22.28
CA MET A 1 67.71 -20.45 21.14
C MET A 1 66.25 -20.54 21.51
N ASP A 2 65.46 -19.75 20.79
CA ASP A 2 64.46 -18.86 21.35
C ASP A 2 63.02 -19.37 21.13
N PRO A 3 62.02 -18.86 21.87
CA PRO A 3 60.64 -19.33 21.78
C PRO A 3 59.91 -18.78 20.53
N VAL A 4 59.09 -19.65 19.92
CA VAL A 4 58.21 -19.36 18.78
C VAL A 4 57.02 -18.51 19.22
N ALA A 5 56.95 -17.27 18.75
CA ALA A 5 55.85 -16.34 18.97
C ALA A 5 54.72 -16.55 17.95
N SER A 6 53.52 -16.83 18.45
CA SER A 6 52.25 -16.83 17.72
C SER A 6 51.75 -15.40 17.55
N GLY A 7 51.56 -14.95 16.30
CA GLY A 7 51.10 -13.61 15.95
C GLY A 7 49.78 -13.64 15.19
N THR A 8 48.67 -13.60 15.91
CA THR A 8 47.33 -13.41 15.33
C THR A 8 47.12 -11.92 15.05
N LYS A 9 47.17 -11.51 13.78
CA LYS A 9 46.79 -10.14 13.36
C LYS A 9 45.27 -9.99 13.47
N GLN A 10 44.80 -9.30 14.51
CA GLN A 10 43.46 -8.71 14.51
C GLN A 10 43.45 -7.49 13.59
N SER A 11 42.81 -7.62 12.44
CA SER A 11 42.44 -6.49 11.59
C SER A 11 41.35 -5.67 12.29
N LYS A 12 41.75 -4.50 12.77
CA LYS A 12 40.90 -3.44 13.32
C LYS A 12 39.96 -2.94 12.22
N LEU A 13 38.73 -3.46 12.18
CA LEU A 13 37.67 -3.00 11.29
C LEU A 13 37.12 -1.68 11.83
N SER A 14 37.67 -0.56 11.35
CA SER A 14 37.11 0.77 11.57
C SER A 14 35.85 0.94 10.71
N VAL A 15 34.69 0.64 11.30
CA VAL A 15 33.38 0.98 10.72
C VAL A 15 33.20 2.49 10.83
N PHE A 16 33.46 3.19 9.72
CA PHE A 16 33.06 4.58 9.52
C PHE A 16 31.53 4.60 9.31
N GLY A 17 30.79 5.04 10.32
CA GLY A 17 29.36 5.30 10.20
C GLY A 17 29.09 6.62 9.47
N PRO A 18 28.09 6.70 8.57
CA PRO A 18 27.51 7.96 8.18
C PRO A 18 26.52 8.42 9.27
N THR A 19 26.82 9.58 9.83
CA THR A 19 25.95 10.40 10.66
C THR A 19 24.71 10.88 9.90
N SER A 20 23.58 10.91 10.61
CA SER A 20 22.41 11.79 10.40
C SER A 20 21.38 11.38 9.34
N CYS A 21 20.41 10.57 9.76
CA CYS A 21 19.00 10.70 9.39
C CYS A 21 18.15 10.44 10.66
N ASP A 22 17.62 11.51 11.24
CA ASP A 22 16.81 11.55 12.47
C ASP A 22 15.38 10.96 12.30
N VAL A 23 15.24 9.69 11.93
CA VAL A 23 13.94 8.98 11.92
C VAL A 23 14.02 7.57 12.50
N CYS A 24 15.01 7.28 13.35
CA CYS A 24 15.15 5.98 14.03
C CYS A 24 15.32 6.15 15.55
N ALA A 25 14.46 6.95 16.18
CA ALA A 25 14.42 7.10 17.64
C ALA A 25 13.21 6.38 18.29
N CYS A 26 12.74 5.28 17.69
CA CYS A 26 11.70 4.43 18.28
C CYS A 26 12.14 2.97 18.53
N ASP A 27 13.34 2.56 18.14
CA ASP A 27 13.73 1.13 18.17
C ASP A 27 14.47 0.69 19.45
N ASP A 28 14.92 1.59 20.31
CA ASP A 28 15.72 1.22 21.50
C ASP A 28 14.91 0.82 22.75
N LEU A 29 13.58 0.69 22.67
CA LEU A 29 12.73 0.29 23.82
C LEU A 29 12.20 -1.15 23.80
N MET A 30 12.51 -1.97 22.79
CA MET A 30 11.87 -3.30 22.63
C MET A 30 12.80 -4.52 22.78
N CYS A 31 14.11 -4.34 22.98
CA CYS A 31 15.02 -5.47 23.23
C CYS A 31 15.15 -5.79 24.73
N GLY A 32 14.03 -6.17 25.37
CA GLY A 32 14.04 -6.85 26.66
C GLY A 32 14.03 -8.37 26.46
N PRO A 33 14.74 -9.17 27.28
CA PRO A 33 14.74 -10.63 27.17
C PRO A 33 13.46 -11.18 27.79
N HIS A 34 12.36 -11.09 27.06
CA HIS A 34 11.12 -11.76 27.43
C HIS A 34 10.93 -13.00 26.54
N SER A 35 11.35 -14.14 27.08
CA SER A 35 10.83 -15.47 26.75
C SER A 35 9.33 -15.49 27.11
N VAL A 36 8.50 -14.92 26.26
CA VAL A 36 7.05 -15.12 26.29
C VAL A 36 6.73 -16.16 25.23
N SER A 37 6.28 -17.34 25.68
CA SER A 37 5.69 -18.32 24.78
C SER A 37 4.57 -17.66 23.98
N PRO A 38 4.54 -17.79 22.65
CA PRO A 38 3.49 -17.18 21.84
C PRO A 38 2.12 -17.72 22.30
N PRO A 39 1.09 -16.87 22.42
CA PRO A 39 -0.25 -17.35 22.68
C PRO A 39 -0.66 -18.29 21.55
N LEU A 40 -1.18 -19.47 21.90
CA LEU A 40 -1.82 -20.38 20.95
C LEU A 40 -3.00 -19.64 20.33
N ILE A 41 -2.78 -19.14 19.11
CA ILE A 41 -3.81 -18.50 18.31
C ILE A 41 -4.82 -19.60 17.96
N ASN A 42 -6.06 -19.46 18.43
CA ASN A 42 -7.16 -20.38 18.11
C ASN A 42 -7.48 -20.27 16.62
N LEU A 43 -6.83 -21.11 15.81
CA LEU A 43 -7.04 -21.21 14.35
C LEU A 43 -8.50 -21.48 13.96
N GLU A 44 -9.31 -22.02 14.87
CA GLU A 44 -10.74 -22.26 14.64
C GLU A 44 -11.58 -20.97 14.62
N ALA A 45 -11.16 -19.90 15.31
CA ALA A 45 -11.88 -18.64 15.32
C ALA A 45 -11.75 -17.88 13.98
N GLU A 46 -10.54 -17.82 13.41
CA GLU A 46 -10.32 -17.16 12.12
C GLU A 46 -10.95 -17.92 10.94
N ALA A 47 -11.06 -19.26 11.04
CA ALA A 47 -11.74 -20.06 10.04
C ALA A 47 -13.25 -19.76 9.94
N SER A 48 -13.86 -19.28 11.03
CA SER A 48 -15.28 -18.89 11.05
C SER A 48 -15.52 -17.53 10.39
N GLU A 49 -14.61 -16.56 10.56
CA GLU A 49 -14.67 -15.27 9.88
C GLU A 49 -14.41 -15.41 8.38
N LEU A 50 -13.49 -16.29 7.98
CA LEU A 50 -13.24 -16.59 6.58
C LEU A 50 -14.47 -17.19 5.87
N LYS A 51 -15.27 -18.01 6.57
CA LYS A 51 -16.54 -18.54 6.06
C LYS A 51 -17.63 -17.46 5.95
N ALA A 52 -17.68 -16.52 6.88
CA ALA A 52 -18.60 -15.39 6.81
C ALA A 52 -18.27 -14.46 5.63
N LEU A 53 -16.98 -14.20 5.39
CA LEU A 53 -16.51 -13.39 4.26
C LEU A 53 -16.73 -14.09 2.92
N THR A 54 -16.52 -15.40 2.82
CA THR A 54 -16.86 -16.16 1.60
C THR A 54 -18.36 -16.19 1.34
N SER A 55 -19.20 -16.31 2.38
CA SER A 55 -20.65 -16.21 2.22
C SER A 55 -21.13 -14.83 1.75
N PHE A 56 -20.47 -13.75 2.17
CA PHE A 56 -20.79 -12.40 1.71
C PHE A 56 -20.40 -12.19 0.24
N LEU A 57 -19.26 -12.75 -0.18
CA LEU A 57 -18.79 -12.70 -1.57
C LEU A 57 -19.57 -13.63 -2.52
N TYR A 58 -20.26 -14.64 -2.00
CA TYR A 58 -21.01 -15.63 -2.78
C TYR A 58 -22.53 -15.53 -2.63
N SER A 59 -23.05 -14.44 -2.06
CA SER A 59 -24.49 -14.18 -2.08
C SER A 59 -24.90 -13.90 -3.53
N PRO A 60 -25.73 -14.75 -4.18
CA PRO A 60 -26.23 -14.45 -5.50
C PRO A 60 -27.14 -13.23 -5.37
N VAL A 61 -26.67 -12.08 -5.86
CA VAL A 61 -27.55 -10.96 -6.15
C VAL A 61 -28.53 -11.49 -7.19
N ILE A 62 -29.76 -11.77 -6.75
CA ILE A 62 -30.86 -12.14 -7.64
C ILE A 62 -31.20 -10.86 -8.42
N ILE A 63 -30.50 -10.67 -9.54
CA ILE A 63 -30.84 -9.66 -10.54
C ILE A 63 -32.04 -10.24 -11.29
N SER A 64 -33.24 -9.84 -10.89
CA SER A 64 -34.45 -10.00 -11.68
C SER A 64 -34.20 -9.36 -13.04
N SER A 65 -34.03 -10.15 -14.10
CA SER A 65 -33.70 -9.67 -15.45
C SER A 65 -34.66 -8.57 -15.91
N PRO A 66 -34.22 -7.29 -15.99
CA PRO A 66 -34.92 -6.32 -16.79
C PRO A 66 -34.54 -6.62 -18.25
N THR A 67 -35.49 -6.58 -19.16
CA THR A 67 -35.20 -6.42 -20.58
C THR A 67 -34.51 -5.06 -20.75
N ILE A 68 -33.18 -5.04 -20.76
CA ILE A 68 -32.42 -3.79 -20.85
C ILE A 68 -32.33 -3.39 -22.32
N ASP A 69 -33.02 -2.30 -22.65
CA ASP A 69 -32.80 -1.60 -23.92
C ASP A 69 -31.36 -1.06 -23.98
N PRO A 70 -30.59 -1.35 -25.04
CA PRO A 70 -29.18 -0.97 -25.16
C PRO A 70 -28.95 0.55 -25.18
N SER A 71 -29.98 1.33 -25.54
CA SER A 71 -29.98 2.80 -25.48
C SER A 71 -30.05 3.35 -24.05
N PHE A 72 -30.70 2.64 -23.12
CA PHE A 72 -30.79 3.03 -21.71
C PHE A 72 -29.49 2.74 -20.95
N LEU A 73 -28.75 1.71 -21.37
CA LEU A 73 -27.42 1.37 -20.82
C LEU A 73 -26.38 2.45 -21.13
N SER A 74 -26.43 3.03 -22.34
CA SER A 74 -25.46 4.02 -22.82
C SER A 74 -25.53 5.38 -22.07
N ILE A 75 -26.74 5.84 -21.76
CA ILE A 75 -26.98 7.14 -21.10
C ILE A 75 -26.76 7.02 -19.59
N ASN A 76 -27.16 5.91 -18.97
CA ASN A 76 -26.95 5.68 -17.53
C ASN A 76 -25.49 5.35 -17.20
N ALA A 77 -24.77 4.64 -18.07
CA ALA A 77 -23.35 4.39 -17.89
C ALA A 77 -22.56 5.71 -17.88
N THR A 78 -22.83 6.63 -18.80
CA THR A 78 -22.16 7.95 -18.80
C THR A 78 -22.51 8.81 -17.58
N MET A 79 -23.77 8.74 -17.11
CA MET A 79 -24.22 9.48 -15.92
C MET A 79 -23.62 8.94 -14.60
N VAL A 80 -23.30 7.65 -14.53
CA VAL A 80 -22.69 7.02 -13.34
C VAL A 80 -21.17 7.00 -13.40
N ILE A 81 -20.57 6.72 -14.57
CA ILE A 81 -19.12 6.54 -14.71
C ILE A 81 -18.35 7.85 -14.52
N LEU A 82 -18.86 8.96 -15.06
CA LEU A 82 -18.14 10.23 -14.97
C LEU A 82 -17.98 10.74 -13.51
N PRO A 83 -19.02 10.74 -12.66
CA PRO A 83 -18.87 11.13 -11.27
C PRO A 83 -18.11 10.09 -10.41
N THR A 84 -18.09 8.81 -10.81
CA THR A 84 -17.32 7.77 -10.09
C THR A 84 -15.90 7.57 -10.62
N LEU A 85 -15.51 8.32 -11.67
CA LEU A 85 -14.20 8.24 -12.31
C LEU A 85 -13.01 8.31 -11.32
N PRO A 86 -13.03 9.15 -10.26
CA PRO A 86 -11.93 9.19 -9.28
C PRO A 86 -11.68 7.85 -8.59
N PHE A 87 -12.74 7.08 -8.28
CA PHE A 87 -12.62 5.75 -7.69
C PHE A 87 -12.07 4.73 -8.69
N TRP A 88 -12.47 4.81 -9.96
CA TRP A 88 -11.92 3.97 -11.02
C TRP A 88 -10.42 4.21 -11.23
N ILE A 89 -10.00 5.47 -11.25
CA ILE A 89 -8.59 5.86 -11.38
C ILE A 89 -7.79 5.32 -10.20
N HIS A 90 -8.27 5.51 -8.96
CA HIS A 90 -7.63 4.95 -7.77
C HIS A 90 -7.46 3.43 -7.88
N PHE A 91 -8.56 2.72 -8.18
CA PHE A 91 -8.57 1.25 -8.30
C PHE A 91 -7.56 0.74 -9.33
N ILE A 92 -7.57 1.29 -10.55
CA ILE A 92 -6.70 0.83 -11.65
C ILE A 92 -5.22 1.08 -11.33
N ILE A 93 -4.89 2.20 -10.70
CA ILE A 93 -3.51 2.60 -10.43
C ILE A 93 -2.93 1.83 -9.25
N GLU A 94 -3.69 1.68 -8.18
CA GLU A 94 -3.20 1.08 -6.94
C GLU A 94 -3.30 -0.46 -6.96
N THR A 95 -4.09 -1.07 -7.85
CA THR A 95 -4.15 -2.53 -8.00
C THR A 95 -2.79 -3.15 -8.36
N PRO A 96 -2.11 -2.76 -9.47
CA PRO A 96 -0.80 -3.32 -9.79
C PRO A 96 0.25 -2.99 -8.72
N ALA A 97 0.14 -1.84 -8.05
CA ALA A 97 1.00 -1.50 -6.93
C ALA A 97 0.79 -2.49 -5.76
N SER A 98 -0.45 -2.70 -5.31
CA SER A 98 -0.77 -3.63 -4.21
C SER A 98 -0.27 -5.05 -4.47
N LEU A 99 -0.45 -5.56 -5.69
CA LEU A 99 0.05 -6.88 -6.09
C LEU A 99 1.58 -6.91 -6.08
N ASN A 100 2.24 -5.85 -6.56
CA ASN A 100 3.70 -5.76 -6.53
C ASN A 100 4.26 -5.73 -5.10
N PHE A 101 3.63 -4.99 -4.18
CA PHE A 101 4.02 -4.99 -2.77
C PHE A 101 3.82 -6.37 -2.12
N PHE A 102 2.77 -7.10 -2.53
CA PHE A 102 2.47 -8.43 -2.00
C PHE A 102 3.45 -9.50 -2.49
N PHE A 103 3.74 -9.54 -3.80
CA PHE A 103 4.59 -10.57 -4.40
C PHE A 103 6.09 -10.24 -4.34
N ASN A 104 6.46 -8.96 -4.34
CA ASN A 104 7.85 -8.50 -4.39
C ASN A 104 8.20 -7.58 -3.20
N PRO A 105 8.09 -8.04 -1.93
CA PRO A 105 8.32 -7.20 -0.76
C PRO A 105 9.78 -6.72 -0.67
N SER A 106 10.75 -7.56 -1.08
CA SER A 106 12.18 -7.21 -1.07
C SER A 106 12.53 -6.01 -1.96
N GLU A 107 11.80 -5.81 -3.05
CA GLU A 107 12.04 -4.71 -4.00
C GLU A 107 11.56 -3.35 -3.48
N GLN A 108 10.77 -3.33 -2.40
CA GLN A 108 10.26 -2.10 -1.80
C GLN A 108 11.30 -1.38 -0.95
N LEU A 109 12.37 -2.08 -0.55
CA LEU A 109 13.43 -1.59 0.31
C LEU A 109 14.74 -1.45 -0.47
N SER A 110 15.50 -0.40 -0.17
CA SER A 110 16.86 -0.23 -0.72
C SER A 110 17.85 -1.27 -0.18
N ALA A 111 17.58 -1.79 1.02
CA ALA A 111 18.31 -2.88 1.64
C ALA A 111 17.26 -3.88 2.18
N PRO A 112 17.09 -5.05 1.56
CA PRO A 112 16.13 -6.05 2.00
C PRO A 112 16.41 -6.49 3.44
N ALA A 113 15.37 -6.49 4.26
CA ALA A 113 15.43 -6.89 5.66
C ALA A 113 14.28 -7.89 5.90
N PRO A 114 14.56 -9.17 6.22
CA PRO A 114 13.51 -10.19 6.35
C PRO A 114 12.41 -9.83 7.35
N GLN A 115 12.75 -9.13 8.44
CA GLN A 115 11.81 -8.66 9.45
C GLN A 115 10.81 -7.60 8.94
N ALA A 116 11.12 -6.91 7.84
CA ALA A 116 10.23 -5.92 7.25
C ALA A 116 9.23 -6.54 6.26
N HIS A 117 9.44 -7.79 5.81
CA HIS A 117 8.57 -8.43 4.83
C HIS A 117 7.12 -8.59 5.32
N PRO A 118 6.85 -9.01 6.58
CA PRO A 118 5.48 -9.10 7.10
C PRO A 118 4.78 -7.74 7.13
N VAL A 119 5.49 -6.67 7.49
CA VAL A 119 4.95 -5.30 7.51
C VAL A 119 4.59 -4.83 6.10
N ILE A 120 5.45 -5.12 5.12
CA ILE A 120 5.19 -4.81 3.71
C ILE A 120 3.99 -5.60 3.18
N ALA A 121 3.86 -6.89 3.53
CA ALA A 121 2.71 -7.70 3.17
C ALA A 121 1.41 -7.18 3.80
N GLN A 122 1.43 -6.78 5.07
CA GLN A 122 0.28 -6.15 5.72
C GLN A 122 -0.12 -4.84 5.03
N TYR A 123 0.86 -4.02 4.64
CA TYR A 123 0.59 -2.81 3.86
C TYR A 123 0.00 -3.12 2.48
N ALA A 124 0.48 -4.19 1.82
CA ALA A 124 -0.06 -4.64 0.55
C ALA A 124 -1.53 -5.06 0.66
N VAL A 125 -1.89 -5.80 1.72
CA VAL A 125 -3.28 -6.18 2.00
C VAL A 125 -4.14 -4.95 2.27
N LEU A 126 -3.65 -4.00 3.09
CA LEU A 126 -4.37 -2.76 3.36
C LEU A 126 -4.67 -1.98 2.07
N LEU A 127 -3.69 -1.87 1.17
CA LEU A 127 -3.84 -1.21 -0.12
C LEU A 127 -4.81 -1.97 -1.05
N PHE A 128 -4.75 -3.29 -1.04
CA PHE A 128 -5.71 -4.11 -1.79
C PHE A 128 -7.14 -3.92 -1.27
N THR A 129 -7.34 -3.90 0.06
CA THR A 129 -8.64 -3.65 0.67
C THR A 129 -9.17 -2.25 0.35
N SER A 130 -8.32 -1.21 0.36
CA SER A 130 -8.75 0.13 -0.05
C SER A 130 -9.18 0.18 -1.53
N ASN A 131 -8.52 -0.61 -2.39
CA ASN A 131 -8.93 -0.75 -3.79
C ASN A 131 -10.30 -1.42 -3.93
N LEU A 132 -10.60 -2.45 -3.14
CA LEU A 132 -11.93 -3.06 -3.13
C LEU A 132 -13.01 -2.07 -2.66
N ILE A 133 -12.71 -1.26 -1.63
CA ILE A 133 -13.62 -0.20 -1.19
C ILE A 133 -13.85 0.81 -2.33
N ALA A 134 -12.79 1.29 -2.97
CA ALA A 134 -12.90 2.17 -4.13
C ALA A 134 -13.74 1.54 -5.24
N LEU A 135 -13.55 0.25 -5.55
CA LEU A 135 -14.33 -0.46 -6.57
C LEU A 135 -15.83 -0.49 -6.24
N ILE A 136 -16.19 -0.75 -4.98
CA ILE A 136 -17.60 -0.70 -4.52
C ILE A 136 -18.17 0.70 -4.76
N PHE A 137 -17.40 1.75 -4.46
CA PHE A 137 -17.80 3.13 -4.71
C PHE A 137 -17.80 3.53 -6.19
N ALA A 138 -17.03 2.83 -7.02
CA ALA A 138 -16.93 3.06 -8.46
C ALA A 138 -18.17 2.59 -9.24
N ILE A 139 -18.84 1.55 -8.73
CA ILE A 139 -20.01 0.90 -9.37
C ILE A 139 -21.36 1.32 -8.77
N ARG A 140 -21.37 2.23 -7.80
CA ARG A 140 -22.59 2.74 -7.16
C ARG A 140 -22.79 4.23 -7.44
N PRO A 141 -24.03 4.74 -7.32
CA PRO A 141 -24.28 6.18 -7.35
C PRO A 141 -23.51 6.92 -6.25
N VAL A 142 -23.01 8.11 -6.57
CA VAL A 142 -22.29 8.97 -5.62
C VAL A 142 -23.27 9.54 -4.58
N ASP A 143 -23.02 9.26 -3.31
CA ASP A 143 -23.74 9.82 -2.17
C ASP A 143 -22.78 10.55 -1.21
N ASN A 144 -23.30 11.04 -0.09
CA ASN A 144 -22.46 11.69 0.93
C ASN A 144 -21.37 10.76 1.49
N THR A 145 -21.65 9.46 1.59
CA THR A 145 -20.65 8.48 2.02
C THR A 145 -19.52 8.39 1.01
N SER A 146 -19.82 8.38 -0.29
CA SER A 146 -18.83 8.43 -1.36
C SER A 146 -17.90 9.63 -1.21
N LYS A 147 -18.43 10.82 -0.89
CA LYS A 147 -17.62 12.03 -0.70
C LYS A 147 -16.63 11.90 0.48
N LEU A 148 -17.10 11.35 1.60
CA LEU A 148 -16.26 11.11 2.78
C LEU A 148 -15.18 10.06 2.50
N VAL A 149 -15.52 8.99 1.80
CA VAL A 149 -14.56 7.96 1.40
C VAL A 149 -13.55 8.50 0.39
N ALA A 150 -13.98 9.32 -0.57
CA ALA A 150 -13.10 9.99 -1.50
C ALA A 150 -12.09 10.91 -0.77
N ALA A 151 -12.56 11.67 0.24
CA ALA A 151 -11.67 12.49 1.07
C ALA A 151 -10.64 11.63 1.83
N ALA A 152 -11.06 10.50 2.42
CA ALA A 152 -10.15 9.59 3.12
C ALA A 152 -9.09 8.98 2.17
N LEU A 153 -9.49 8.55 0.97
CA LEU A 153 -8.58 8.04 -0.06
C LEU A 153 -7.66 9.15 -0.61
N ALA A 154 -8.12 10.40 -0.69
CA ALA A 154 -7.27 11.53 -1.06
C ALA A 154 -6.16 11.75 -0.03
N VAL A 155 -6.48 11.69 1.27
CA VAL A 155 -5.49 11.79 2.36
C VAL A 155 -4.47 10.65 2.31
N TYR A 156 -4.91 9.42 1.99
CA TYR A 156 -4.00 8.29 1.82
C TYR A 156 -2.88 8.57 0.83
N HIS A 157 -3.18 9.20 -0.32
CA HIS A 157 -2.17 9.50 -1.34
C HIS A 157 -1.17 10.59 -0.96
N LEU A 158 -1.39 11.33 0.13
CA LEU A 158 -0.44 12.34 0.59
C LEU A 158 0.91 11.71 0.97
N ALA A 159 0.91 10.52 1.58
CA ALA A 159 2.14 9.84 1.95
C ALA A 159 2.98 9.40 0.72
N PRO A 160 2.42 8.70 -0.29
CA PRO A 160 3.11 8.45 -1.56
C PRO A 160 3.56 9.72 -2.28
N LEU A 161 2.78 10.81 -2.23
CA LEU A 161 3.15 12.10 -2.82
C LEU A 161 4.39 12.68 -2.13
N VAL A 162 4.40 12.76 -0.80
CA VAL A 162 5.54 13.25 -0.01
C VAL A 162 6.79 12.40 -0.28
N ARG A 163 6.63 11.07 -0.37
CA ARG A 163 7.72 10.15 -0.74
C ARG A 163 8.25 10.42 -2.15
N ALA A 164 7.40 10.76 -3.11
CA ALA A 164 7.83 11.10 -4.46
C ALA A 164 8.54 12.47 -4.50
N VAL A 165 8.01 13.48 -3.80
CA VAL A 165 8.61 14.82 -3.68
C VAL A 165 9.99 14.73 -3.03
N SER A 166 10.15 13.96 -1.95
CA SER A 166 11.45 13.81 -1.27
C SER A 166 12.50 13.18 -2.18
N ARG A 167 12.09 12.26 -3.06
CA ARG A 167 12.97 11.65 -4.09
C ARG A 167 13.34 12.62 -5.20
N VAL A 168 12.39 13.46 -5.66
CA VAL A 168 12.65 14.47 -6.70
C VAL A 168 13.57 15.58 -6.18
N THR A 169 13.37 16.02 -4.94
CA THR A 169 14.16 17.09 -4.30
C THR A 169 15.55 16.62 -3.87
N SER A 170 15.68 15.36 -3.46
CA SER A 170 16.97 14.71 -3.20
C SER A 170 17.68 14.42 -4.53
N LYS A 171 18.45 15.37 -5.05
CA LYS A 171 19.22 15.31 -6.33
C LYS A 171 20.28 14.17 -6.45
N LYS A 172 20.19 13.09 -5.67
CA LYS A 172 21.08 11.93 -5.78
C LYS A 172 20.75 11.16 -7.07
N LYS A 173 21.70 11.10 -7.99
CA LYS A 173 21.59 10.54 -9.36
C LYS A 173 21.30 9.02 -9.47
N SER A 174 21.06 8.31 -8.37
CA SER A 174 20.79 6.87 -8.41
C SER A 174 19.30 6.61 -8.28
N TYR A 175 18.60 6.63 -9.41
CA TYR A 175 17.19 6.29 -9.50
C TYR A 175 17.07 4.76 -9.52
N GLY A 176 16.43 4.19 -8.48
CA GLY A 176 16.18 2.75 -8.39
C GLY A 176 15.23 2.24 -9.49
N LYS A 177 15.29 0.92 -9.74
CA LYS A 177 14.51 0.16 -10.74
C LYS A 177 13.01 0.00 -10.37
N GLY A 178 12.32 1.08 -10.02
CA GLY A 178 10.87 1.06 -9.88
C GLY A 178 10.17 1.13 -11.23
N LEU A 179 8.93 0.61 -11.31
CA LEU A 179 8.01 0.78 -12.46
C LEU A 179 7.57 2.26 -12.57
N GLY A 180 8.47 3.11 -13.03
CA GLY A 180 8.25 4.55 -13.17
C GLY A 180 9.23 5.37 -12.35
N GLY A 181 9.79 6.42 -12.96
CA GLY A 181 10.60 7.38 -12.22
C GLY A 181 9.78 8.11 -11.15
N PRO A 182 10.43 8.72 -10.13
CA PRO A 182 9.81 9.59 -9.13
C PRO A 182 8.89 10.67 -9.71
N TRP A 183 9.16 11.18 -10.91
CA TRP A 183 8.25 12.10 -11.60
C TRP A 183 6.92 11.45 -12.01
N VAL A 184 6.95 10.19 -12.45
CA VAL A 184 5.74 9.44 -12.79
C VAL A 184 4.92 9.16 -11.53
N HIS A 185 5.56 8.68 -10.46
CA HIS A 185 4.90 8.49 -9.17
C HIS A 185 4.28 9.80 -8.65
N LEU A 186 5.01 10.91 -8.75
CA LEU A 186 4.50 12.22 -8.36
C LEU A 186 3.25 12.60 -9.16
N GLY A 187 3.30 12.48 -10.49
CA GLY A 187 2.18 12.83 -11.37
C GLY A 187 0.96 11.94 -11.16
N VAL A 188 1.16 10.64 -10.99
CA VAL A 188 0.11 9.66 -10.73
C VAL A 188 -0.59 9.95 -9.40
N HIS A 189 0.15 10.07 -8.30
CA HIS A 189 -0.46 10.33 -6.99
C HIS A 189 -1.06 11.74 -6.90
N SER A 190 -0.48 12.74 -7.58
CA SER A 190 -1.09 14.08 -7.68
C SER A 190 -2.43 14.03 -8.39
N THR A 191 -2.51 13.30 -9.51
CA THR A 191 -3.76 13.11 -10.27
C THR A 191 -4.82 12.44 -9.39
N CYS A 192 -4.47 11.36 -8.68
CA CYS A 192 -5.40 10.69 -7.77
C CYS A 192 -5.90 11.62 -6.65
N ILE A 193 -5.01 12.38 -6.02
CA ILE A 193 -5.39 13.36 -4.97
C ILE A 193 -6.38 14.37 -5.54
N LEU A 194 -6.06 14.99 -6.68
CA LEU A 194 -6.90 16.03 -7.26
C LEU A 194 -8.27 15.50 -7.67
N ALA A 195 -8.32 14.31 -8.29
CA ALA A 195 -9.58 13.69 -8.70
C ALA A 195 -10.49 13.34 -7.50
N LEU A 196 -9.92 12.70 -6.47
CA LEU A 196 -10.66 12.30 -5.26
C LEU A 196 -11.07 13.51 -4.41
N LEU A 197 -10.19 14.51 -4.28
CA LEU A 197 -10.49 15.73 -3.55
C LEU A 197 -11.58 16.55 -4.27
N ALA A 198 -11.52 16.66 -5.60
CA ALA A 198 -12.56 17.32 -6.37
C ALA A 198 -13.94 16.68 -6.11
N LEU A 199 -14.02 15.34 -6.16
CA LEU A 199 -15.26 14.61 -5.85
C LEU A 199 -15.73 14.82 -4.41
N SER A 200 -14.83 14.93 -3.45
CA SER A 200 -15.21 15.17 -2.05
C SER A 200 -15.82 16.56 -1.82
N LEU A 201 -15.54 17.52 -2.70
CA LEU A 201 -15.95 18.93 -2.58
C LEU A 201 -17.19 19.29 -3.42
N THR A 202 -17.52 18.50 -4.43
CA THR A 202 -18.80 18.58 -5.17
C THR A 202 -19.92 17.97 -4.36
#